data_AF-A0A658NNQ3-F1
#
_entry.id   AF-A0A658NNQ3-F1
#
_cell.length_a   1.000
_cell.length_b   1.000
_cell.length_c   1.000
_cell.angle_alpha   90.00
_cell.angle_beta   90.00
_cell.angle_gamma   90.00
#
_symmetry.space_group_name_H-M   'P 1'
#
loop_
_entity.id
_entity.type
_entity.pdbx_description
1 polymer ?
#
loop_
_entity_poly.entity_id
_entity_poly.type
_entity_poly.pdbx_seq_one_letter_code
_entity_poly.pdbx_strand_id
1 'polypeptide(L)'
;EGSKGMNGASAKAKELAAITPNSFIPGQFDNPANPAIHRATTGPEIWADTGGAVDVIVSGVGTGGTITGVSRYLKHTKGKKIVSVAVEPKTSPVIS
;
A
#
# COMPACT_ATOMS: atom_id res chain seq x y z
N GLU A 1 12.98 -19.66 -10.49
CA GLU A 1 12.98 -20.42 -9.23
C GLU A 1 12.13 -19.69 -8.20
N GLY A 2 11.21 -20.39 -7.51
CA GLY A 2 10.35 -19.78 -6.49
C GLY A 2 11.08 -19.32 -5.22
N SER A 3 12.28 -19.86 -4.97
CA SER A 3 13.14 -19.55 -3.82
C SER A 3 13.56 -18.08 -3.73
N LYS A 4 13.56 -17.34 -4.85
CA LYS A 4 13.97 -15.93 -4.90
C LYS A 4 12.88 -14.94 -4.46
N GLY A 5 11.68 -15.43 -4.16
CA GLY A 5 10.58 -14.63 -3.61
C GLY A 5 10.18 -13.42 -4.47
N MET A 6 9.66 -12.38 -3.83
CA MET A 6 9.18 -11.15 -4.49
C MET A 6 10.29 -10.42 -5.26
N ASN A 7 11.52 -10.43 -4.74
CA ASN A 7 12.65 -9.81 -5.40
C ASN A 7 12.98 -10.50 -6.73
N GLY A 8 12.96 -11.83 -6.75
CA GLY A 8 13.13 -12.61 -7.97
C GLY A 8 12.04 -12.38 -9.01
N ALA A 9 10.78 -12.33 -8.57
CA ALA A 9 9.65 -12.01 -9.45
C ALA A 9 9.77 -10.60 -10.05
N SER A 10 10.16 -9.61 -9.23
CA SER A 10 10.36 -8.24 -9.68
C SER A 10 11.52 -8.10 -10.67
N ALA A 11 12.64 -8.79 -10.42
CA ALA A 11 13.76 -8.84 -11.36
C ALA A 11 13.33 -9.46 -12.70
N LYS A 12 12.59 -10.57 -12.66
CA LYS A 12 12.12 -11.22 -13.88
C LYS A 12 11.14 -10.35 -14.66
N ALA A 13 10.25 -9.62 -13.99
CA ALA A 13 9.35 -8.67 -14.64
C ALA A 13 10.12 -7.58 -15.39
N LYS A 14 11.20 -7.04 -14.78
CA LYS A 14 12.08 -6.05 -15.43
C LYS A 14 12.80 -6.62 -16.66
N GLU A 15 13.32 -7.85 -16.57
CA GLU A 15 13.92 -8.54 -17.71
C GLU A 15 12.91 -8.70 -18.87
N LEU A 16 11.68 -9.15 -18.57
CA LEU A 16 10.64 -9.35 -19.59
C LEU A 16 10.25 -8.02 -20.24
N ALA A 17 10.12 -6.95 -19.47
CA ALA A 17 9.78 -5.64 -20.01
C ALA A 17 10.88 -5.09 -20.93
N ALA A 18 12.16 -5.37 -20.64
CA ALA A 18 13.27 -4.94 -21.48
C ALA A 18 13.29 -5.60 -22.87
N ILE A 19 12.71 -6.79 -23.02
CA ILE A 19 12.72 -7.57 -24.27
C ILE A 19 11.36 -7.63 -24.98
N THR A 20 10.29 -7.16 -24.34
CA THR A 20 8.92 -7.24 -24.87
C THR A 20 8.48 -5.87 -25.36
N PRO A 21 8.36 -5.64 -26.69
CA PRO A 21 7.89 -4.37 -27.23
C PRO A 21 6.50 -4.01 -26.69
N ASN A 22 6.25 -2.72 -26.46
CA ASN A 22 4.99 -2.19 -25.93
C ASN A 22 4.56 -2.77 -24.58
N SER A 23 5.49 -3.35 -23.81
CA SER A 23 5.22 -3.79 -22.44
C SER A 23 5.25 -2.62 -21.46
N PHE A 24 4.54 -2.77 -20.34
CA PHE A 24 4.45 -1.78 -19.28
C PHE A 24 4.50 -2.47 -17.91
N ILE A 25 5.32 -1.95 -16.99
CA ILE A 25 5.35 -2.38 -15.60
C ILE A 25 4.62 -1.32 -14.76
N PRO A 26 3.46 -1.64 -14.15
CA PRO A 26 2.70 -0.67 -13.36
C PRO A 26 3.40 -0.16 -12.09
N GLY A 27 4.38 -0.90 -11.56
CA GLY A 27 5.20 -0.48 -10.43
C GLY A 27 4.42 -0.34 -9.12
N GLN A 28 3.79 -1.40 -8.62
CA GLN A 28 2.89 -1.25 -7.45
C GLN A 28 3.60 -0.78 -6.15
N PHE A 29 4.92 -0.91 -6.05
CA PHE A 29 5.70 -0.52 -4.86
C PHE A 29 6.18 0.94 -4.90
N ASP A 30 6.33 1.53 -6.08
CA ASP A 30 6.90 2.85 -6.32
C ASP A 30 5.91 3.82 -6.99
N ASN A 31 4.82 3.32 -7.56
CA ASN A 31 3.82 4.14 -8.23
C ASN A 31 2.95 4.91 -7.21
N PRO A 32 2.97 6.25 -7.21
CA PRO A 32 2.21 7.07 -6.27
C PRO A 32 0.69 6.93 -6.44
N ALA A 33 0.20 6.42 -7.58
CA ALA A 33 -1.22 6.14 -7.79
C ALA A 33 -1.77 5.12 -6.79
N ASN A 34 -0.94 4.18 -6.32
CA ASN A 34 -1.33 3.17 -5.34
C ASN A 34 -1.78 3.78 -3.99
N PRO A 35 -0.94 4.51 -3.23
CA PRO A 35 -1.42 5.17 -2.02
C PRO A 35 -2.44 6.29 -2.31
N ALA A 36 -2.40 6.91 -3.49
CA ALA A 36 -3.35 7.97 -3.85
C ALA A 36 -4.79 7.45 -3.93
N ILE A 37 -5.03 6.27 -4.51
CA ILE A 37 -6.39 5.74 -4.62
C ILE A 37 -6.99 5.48 -3.24
N HIS A 38 -6.23 4.90 -2.31
CA HIS A 38 -6.70 4.69 -0.94
C HIS A 38 -6.97 5.98 -0.17
N ARG A 39 -6.28 7.07 -0.50
CA ARG A 39 -6.61 8.40 0.05
C ARG A 39 -7.90 8.96 -0.55
N ALA A 40 -8.16 8.68 -1.83
CA ALA A 40 -9.30 9.19 -2.58
C ALA A 40 -10.59 8.37 -2.38
N THR A 41 -10.50 7.09 -2.00
CA THR A 41 -11.65 6.19 -1.86
C THR A 41 -11.71 5.51 -0.49
N THR A 42 -10.76 4.62 -0.19
CA THR A 42 -10.79 3.78 1.02
C THR A 42 -10.82 4.59 2.33
N GLY A 43 -10.05 5.69 2.41
CA GLY A 43 -10.08 6.60 3.55
C GLY A 43 -11.45 7.28 3.71
N PRO A 44 -12.01 7.90 2.66
CA PRO A 44 -13.37 8.44 2.66
C PRO A 44 -14.46 7.45 3.06
N GLU A 45 -14.41 6.22 2.56
CA GLU A 45 -15.35 5.15 2.89
C GLU A 45 -15.34 4.88 4.41
N ILE A 46 -14.16 4.59 4.98
CA ILE A 46 -14.01 4.35 6.42
C ILE A 46 -14.53 5.54 7.24
N TRP A 47 -14.24 6.77 6.81
CA TRP A 47 -14.72 7.96 7.52
C TRP A 47 -16.24 8.09 7.48
N ALA A 48 -16.86 7.87 6.32
CA ALA A 48 -18.30 7.96 6.15
C ALA A 48 -19.02 6.89 6.98
N ASP A 49 -18.58 5.64 6.87
CA ASP A 49 -19.21 4.49 7.52
C ASP A 49 -19.08 4.53 9.05
N THR A 50 -18.02 5.16 9.56
CA THR A 50 -17.83 5.36 11.00
C THR A 50 -18.40 6.67 11.53
N GLY A 51 -18.99 7.51 10.66
CA GLY A 51 -19.41 8.87 11.05
C GLY A 51 -18.27 9.71 11.64
N GLY A 52 -17.03 9.44 11.25
CA GLY A 52 -15.82 10.08 11.78
C GLY A 52 -15.34 9.56 13.14
N ALA A 53 -15.93 8.49 13.67
CA ALA A 53 -15.57 7.91 14.96
C ALA A 53 -14.35 6.96 14.93
N VAL A 54 -13.69 6.80 13.78
CA VAL A 54 -12.47 5.98 13.69
C VAL A 54 -11.32 6.59 14.49
N ASP A 55 -10.78 5.81 15.44
CA ASP A 55 -9.64 6.21 16.29
C ASP A 55 -8.36 5.42 15.98
N VAL A 56 -8.50 4.19 15.49
CA VAL A 56 -7.38 3.30 15.16
C VAL A 56 -7.63 2.63 13.82
N ILE A 57 -6.59 2.56 12.98
CA ILE A 57 -6.57 1.70 11.80
C ILE A 57 -5.47 0.64 11.95
N VAL A 58 -5.76 -0.58 11.55
CA VAL A 58 -4.81 -1.69 11.52
C VAL A 58 -4.78 -2.24 10.11
N SER A 59 -3.60 -2.34 9.50
CA SER A 59 -3.45 -2.84 8.12
C SER A 59 -2.22 -3.70 8.01
N GLY A 60 -2.39 -4.88 7.39
CA GLY A 60 -1.26 -5.62 6.83
C GLY A 60 -0.50 -4.76 5.82
N VAL A 61 0.82 -4.89 5.77
CA VAL A 61 1.66 -4.14 4.82
C VAL A 61 2.29 -5.09 3.81
N GLY A 62 1.85 -4.94 2.55
CA GLY A 62 2.56 -5.44 1.36
C GLY A 62 3.26 -4.28 0.66
N THR A 63 2.54 -3.59 -0.24
CA THR A 63 3.03 -2.36 -0.90
C THR A 63 3.02 -1.12 -0.01
N GLY A 64 2.28 -1.16 1.11
CA GLY A 64 2.07 0.00 1.99
C GLY A 64 1.04 1.01 1.48
N GLY A 65 0.43 0.79 0.32
CA GLY A 65 -0.57 1.69 -0.29
C GLY A 65 -1.75 1.99 0.63
N THR A 66 -2.40 0.94 1.16
CA THR A 66 -3.59 1.05 2.02
C THR A 66 -3.34 1.89 3.25
N ILE A 67 -2.36 1.49 4.09
CA ILE A 67 -2.09 2.18 5.36
C ILE A 67 -1.66 3.62 5.12
N THR A 68 -0.90 3.88 4.05
CA THR A 68 -0.43 5.22 3.68
C THR A 68 -1.59 6.10 3.25
N GLY A 69 -2.41 5.66 2.30
CA GLY A 69 -3.50 6.45 1.75
C GLY A 69 -4.57 6.76 2.77
N VAL A 70 -5.04 5.74 3.51
CA VAL A 70 -6.05 5.88 4.57
C VAL A 70 -5.53 6.79 5.69
N SER A 71 -4.30 6.57 6.18
CA SER A 71 -3.73 7.43 7.25
C SER A 71 -3.61 8.88 6.81
N ARG A 72 -3.13 9.14 5.58
CA ARG A 72 -3.01 10.51 5.05
C ARG A 72 -4.36 11.18 4.92
N TYR A 73 -5.39 10.46 4.46
CA TYR A 73 -6.74 11.01 4.42
C TYR A 73 -7.25 11.40 5.81
N LEU A 74 -7.24 10.45 6.76
CA LEU A 74 -7.79 10.68 8.09
C LEU A 74 -7.02 11.75 8.87
N LYS A 75 -5.68 11.71 8.82
CA LYS A 75 -4.82 12.66 9.56
C LYS A 75 -4.73 14.02 8.90
N HIS A 76 -4.54 14.09 7.58
CA HIS A 76 -4.22 15.35 6.90
C HIS A 76 -5.42 15.99 6.20
N THR A 77 -6.37 15.18 5.70
CA THR A 77 -7.58 15.72 5.05
C THR A 77 -8.72 15.93 6.05
N LYS A 78 -8.90 15.04 7.03
CA LYS A 78 -9.93 15.20 8.08
C LYS A 78 -9.41 15.80 9.38
N GLY A 79 -8.10 15.90 9.56
CA GLY A 79 -7.50 16.47 10.77
C GLY A 79 -7.68 15.59 12.03
N LYS A 80 -8.11 14.33 11.88
CA LYS A 80 -8.36 13.43 13.00
C LYS A 80 -7.05 12.77 13.43
N LYS A 81 -6.69 12.95 14.69
CA LYS A 81 -5.56 12.25 15.30
C LYS A 81 -5.96 10.80 15.56
N ILE A 82 -5.53 9.90 14.67
CA ILE A 82 -5.70 8.45 14.79
C ILE A 82 -4.37 7.74 15.05
N VAL A 83 -4.44 6.52 15.58
CA VAL A 83 -3.32 5.58 15.60
C VAL A 83 -3.34 4.74 14.31
N SER A 84 -2.19 4.57 13.67
CA SER A 84 -2.04 3.72 12.50
C SER A 84 -1.09 2.57 12.85
N VAL A 85 -1.55 1.33 12.76
CA VAL A 85 -0.78 0.12 13.10
C VAL A 85 -0.48 -0.67 11.83
N ALA A 86 0.80 -0.80 11.50
CA ALA A 86 1.28 -1.69 10.45
C ALA A 86 1.43 -3.11 10.99
N VAL A 87 1.00 -4.09 10.22
CA VAL A 87 1.14 -5.52 10.53
C VAL A 87 1.98 -6.19 9.46
N GLU A 88 2.97 -6.98 9.86
CA GLU A 88 3.79 -7.79 8.97
C GLU A 88 3.99 -9.21 9.50
N PRO A 89 4.33 -10.19 8.64
CA PRO A 89 4.58 -11.55 9.07
C PRO A 89 5.89 -11.65 9.86
N LYS A 90 5.86 -12.35 11.01
CA LYS A 90 7.08 -12.67 11.79
C LYS A 90 8.14 -13.42 10.98
N THR A 91 7.71 -14.23 10.02
CA THR A 91 8.60 -15.05 9.17
C THR A 91 9.16 -14.31 7.97
N SER A 92 8.74 -13.06 7.74
CA SER A 92 9.22 -12.23 6.63
C SER A 92 9.05 -10.74 6.96
N PRO A 93 9.69 -10.22 8.03
CA PRO A 93 9.62 -8.81 8.36
C PRO A 93 10.47 -8.01 7.36
N VAL A 94 9.89 -6.93 6.85
CA VAL A 94 10.53 -5.99 5.92
C VAL A 94 10.56 -4.57 6.52
N ILE A 95 9.80 -4.30 7.60
CA ILE A 95 9.60 -2.97 8.17
C ILE A 95 10.22 -2.85 9.59
N SER A 96 10.15 -3.89 10.42
CA SER A 96 10.70 -3.94 11.80
C SER A 96 12.04 -4.64 11.92
#